data_AF-A0A452RS21-F1
#
_entry.id   AF-A0A452RS21-F1
#
_cell.length_a   1.000
_cell.length_b   1.000
_cell.length_c   1.000
_cell.angle_alpha   90.00
_cell.angle_beta   90.00
_cell.angle_gamma   90.00
#
_symmetry.space_group_name_H-M   'P 1'
#
loop_
_entity.id
_entity.type
_entity.pdbx_description
1 polymer ?
#
loop_
_entity_poly.entity_id
_entity_poly.type
_entity_poly.pdbx_seq_one_letter_code
_entity_poly.pdbx_strand_id
1 'polypeptide(L)'
;MDDQGCPRCKTTKYRNPSLKLMVNVCGHTLCESCVDLLFMRGAGNCPECGTPLRKSNFRVQLFEDPTVDKEVEIRKKVLKIYNKREEDFPSLREYNDFLEEVEEIVFNLTNNVDLDNTKKKMEMYQKENKDVIQKNKLKLTREQEELEEALEVERQENEQRRLFIQKEEQLQQILKRKNKQAFLDELESSDLPVALLLAQHKDRSTQLEMQLEKPKPIKPVTFSTGIKMVSCILILSELPQSEICVTITEVKKKVLSVLGQYSILFPHRPFRSSFVNLATYIWDHACCCCSFLLSNIPFYGYTSFFIHSSVERHLDLCFVF
;
A
#
# COMPACT_ATOMS: atom_id res chain seq x y z
N MET A 1 -11.00 -26.73 2.96
CA MET A 1 -10.88 -25.93 1.72
C MET A 1 -11.39 -26.83 0.63
N ASP A 2 -12.63 -26.64 0.21
CA ASP A 2 -13.22 -27.49 -0.82
C ASP A 2 -12.68 -27.03 -2.17
N ASP A 3 -11.94 -27.91 -2.84
CA ASP A 3 -11.21 -27.61 -4.06
C ASP A 3 -12.17 -27.20 -5.18
N GLN A 4 -12.24 -25.90 -5.43
CA GLN A 4 -12.94 -25.37 -6.58
C GLN A 4 -12.31 -25.93 -7.87
N GLY A 5 -13.13 -26.61 -8.66
CA GLY A 5 -12.72 -27.30 -9.87
C GLY A 5 -13.72 -27.11 -10.99
N CYS A 6 -13.27 -27.32 -12.23
CA CYS A 6 -14.17 -27.21 -13.37
C CYS A 6 -15.21 -28.36 -13.34
N PRO A 7 -16.52 -28.08 -13.41
CA PRO A 7 -17.57 -29.09 -13.33
C PRO A 7 -17.52 -30.11 -14.48
N ARG A 8 -16.95 -29.73 -15.63
CA ARG A 8 -16.84 -30.59 -16.82
C ARG A 8 -15.63 -31.53 -16.75
N CYS A 9 -14.42 -31.00 -16.61
CA CYS A 9 -13.20 -31.82 -16.61
C CYS A 9 -12.81 -32.33 -15.23
N LYS A 10 -13.45 -31.84 -14.17
CA LYS A 10 -13.15 -32.15 -12.76
C LYS A 10 -11.69 -31.88 -12.37
N THR A 11 -10.96 -31.12 -13.19
CA THR A 11 -9.61 -30.67 -12.87
C THR A 11 -9.73 -29.54 -11.86
N THR A 12 -9.00 -29.68 -10.76
CA THR A 12 -8.88 -28.69 -9.70
C THR A 12 -7.58 -27.91 -9.85
N LYS A 13 -7.51 -26.74 -9.20
CA LYS A 13 -6.29 -25.94 -9.13
C LYS A 13 -5.12 -26.69 -8.47
N TYR A 14 -5.42 -27.64 -7.58
CA TYR A 14 -4.41 -28.49 -6.95
C TYR A 14 -3.67 -29.39 -7.98
N ARG A 15 -4.40 -30.00 -8.91
CA ARG A 15 -3.80 -30.87 -9.95
C ARG A 15 -3.05 -30.08 -11.02
N ASN A 16 -3.52 -28.88 -11.32
CA ASN A 16 -2.90 -28.01 -12.30
C ASN A 16 -2.88 -26.56 -11.77
N PRO A 17 -1.73 -26.11 -11.21
CA PRO A 17 -1.60 -24.76 -10.66
C PRO A 17 -1.78 -23.64 -11.69
N SER A 18 -1.56 -23.90 -12.98
CA SER A 18 -1.75 -22.91 -14.06
C SER A 18 -3.18 -22.88 -14.61
N LEU A 19 -4.09 -23.69 -14.05
CA LEU A 19 -5.49 -23.72 -14.46
C LEU A 19 -6.18 -22.40 -14.12
N LYS A 20 -6.63 -21.69 -15.16
CA LYS A 20 -7.48 -20.51 -15.03
C LYS A 20 -8.94 -20.94 -15.07
N LEU A 21 -9.65 -20.66 -13.98
CA LEU A 21 -11.10 -20.75 -13.93
C LEU A 21 -11.70 -19.45 -14.47
N MET A 22 -12.80 -19.58 -15.19
CA MET A 22 -13.56 -18.50 -15.77
C MET A 22 -15.00 -18.54 -15.26
N VAL A 23 -15.55 -17.37 -14.93
CA VAL A 23 -16.94 -17.18 -14.51
C VAL A 23 -17.72 -16.56 -15.67
N ASN A 24 -18.98 -16.99 -15.83
CA ASN A 24 -19.92 -16.43 -16.79
C ASN A 24 -20.96 -15.51 -16.13
N VAL A 25 -21.84 -14.91 -16.93
CA VAL A 25 -22.91 -14.01 -16.42
C VAL A 25 -23.93 -14.69 -15.50
N CYS A 26 -24.06 -16.03 -15.54
CA CYS A 26 -24.94 -16.75 -14.63
C CYS A 26 -24.27 -17.12 -13.30
N GLY A 27 -22.96 -16.94 -13.15
CA GLY A 27 -22.21 -17.27 -11.93
C GLY A 27 -21.70 -18.71 -11.86
N HIS A 28 -21.62 -19.42 -12.99
CA HIS A 28 -21.05 -20.78 -13.06
C HIS A 28 -19.60 -20.73 -13.55
N THR A 29 -18.75 -21.56 -12.94
CA THR A 29 -17.31 -21.62 -13.22
C THR A 29 -16.96 -22.70 -14.24
N LEU A 30 -16.12 -22.40 -15.22
CA LEU A 30 -15.54 -23.35 -16.16
C LEU A 30 -14.05 -23.06 -16.34
N CYS A 31 -13.21 -24.07 -16.57
CA CYS A 31 -11.81 -23.79 -16.92
C CYS A 31 -11.67 -23.30 -18.35
N GLU A 32 -10.61 -22.53 -18.62
CA GLU A 32 -10.26 -21.98 -19.94
C GLU A 32 -10.37 -23.02 -21.07
N SER A 33 -9.78 -24.20 -20.88
CA SER A 33 -9.83 -25.29 -21.87
C SER A 33 -11.25 -25.83 -22.12
N CYS A 34 -12.11 -25.88 -21.10
CA CYS A 34 -13.50 -26.29 -21.28
C CYS A 34 -14.33 -25.21 -21.96
N VAL A 35 -14.05 -23.93 -21.70
CA VAL A 35 -14.68 -22.81 -22.42
C VAL A 35 -14.31 -22.88 -23.90
N ASP A 36 -13.05 -23.09 -24.24
CA ASP A 36 -12.62 -23.19 -25.64
C ASP A 36 -13.26 -24.36 -26.39
N LEU A 37 -13.35 -25.53 -25.75
CA LEU A 37 -13.94 -26.73 -26.35
C LEU A 37 -15.48 -26.64 -26.49
N LEU A 38 -16.18 -26.13 -25.47
CA LEU A 38 -17.65 -26.02 -25.50
C LEU A 38 -18.12 -24.90 -26.44
N PHE A 39 -17.37 -23.80 -26.51
CA PHE A 39 -17.72 -22.62 -27.29
C PHE A 39 -16.88 -22.47 -28.56
N MET A 40 -16.42 -23.57 -29.17
CA MET A 40 -15.66 -23.54 -30.44
C MET A 40 -16.40 -22.81 -31.57
N ARG A 41 -17.74 -22.96 -31.64
CA ARG A 41 -18.59 -22.25 -32.59
C ARG A 41 -18.90 -20.79 -32.17
N GLY A 42 -18.33 -20.31 -31.07
CA GLY A 42 -18.48 -18.95 -30.54
C GLY A 42 -19.70 -18.71 -29.64
N ALA A 43 -20.73 -19.54 -29.76
CA ALA A 43 -21.93 -19.52 -28.92
C ALA A 43 -22.32 -20.93 -28.47
N GLY A 44 -22.91 -21.02 -27.28
CA GLY A 44 -23.34 -22.28 -26.67
C GLY A 44 -24.18 -22.01 -25.43
N ASN A 45 -24.64 -23.06 -24.76
CA ASN A 45 -25.45 -22.93 -23.55
C ASN A 45 -24.57 -23.22 -22.31
N CYS A 46 -24.89 -22.56 -21.20
CA CYS A 46 -24.29 -22.90 -19.91
C CYS A 46 -24.62 -24.37 -19.56
N PRO A 47 -23.64 -25.20 -19.16
CA PRO A 47 -23.89 -26.60 -18.83
C PRO A 47 -24.70 -26.81 -17.55
N GLU A 48 -24.79 -25.81 -16.67
CA GLU A 48 -25.51 -25.92 -15.38
C GLU A 48 -26.93 -25.36 -15.47
N CYS A 49 -27.12 -24.17 -16.05
CA CYS A 49 -28.43 -23.51 -16.10
C CYS A 49 -29.02 -23.35 -17.50
N GLY A 50 -28.35 -23.82 -18.55
CA GLY A 50 -28.86 -23.77 -19.93
C GLY A 50 -28.94 -22.37 -20.56
N THR A 51 -28.52 -21.31 -19.88
CA THR A 51 -28.55 -19.93 -20.41
C THR A 51 -27.71 -19.82 -21.68
N PRO A 52 -28.20 -19.21 -22.77
CA PRO A 52 -27.42 -19.00 -23.98
C PRO A 52 -26.31 -17.99 -23.73
N LEU A 53 -25.06 -18.39 -23.98
CA LEU A 53 -23.85 -17.63 -23.71
C LEU A 53 -22.97 -17.53 -24.96
N ARG A 54 -22.23 -16.42 -25.04
CA ARG A 54 -21.15 -16.23 -26.02
C ARG A 54 -19.80 -16.39 -25.33
N LYS A 55 -18.78 -16.78 -26.10
CA LYS A 55 -17.40 -16.92 -25.58
C LYS A 55 -16.88 -15.63 -24.92
N SER A 56 -17.26 -14.46 -25.44
CA SER A 56 -16.92 -13.14 -24.89
C SER A 56 -17.50 -12.85 -23.50
N ASN A 57 -18.49 -13.62 -23.06
CA ASN A 57 -19.15 -13.42 -21.77
C ASN A 57 -18.44 -14.15 -20.62
N PHE A 58 -17.41 -14.95 -20.93
CA PHE A 58 -16.55 -15.58 -19.94
C PHE A 58 -15.44 -14.63 -19.53
N ARG A 59 -15.10 -14.64 -18.25
CA ARG A 59 -14.06 -13.79 -17.67
C ARG A 59 -13.27 -14.58 -16.65
N VAL A 60 -12.00 -14.23 -16.46
CA VAL A 60 -11.16 -14.88 -15.45
C VAL A 60 -11.75 -14.64 -14.06
N GLN A 61 -11.90 -15.72 -13.30
CA GLN A 61 -12.36 -15.69 -11.92
C GLN A 61 -11.31 -15.00 -11.04
N LEU A 62 -11.72 -14.01 -10.26
CA LEU A 62 -10.82 -13.29 -9.35
C LEU A 62 -11.01 -13.74 -7.90
N PHE A 63 -12.22 -14.15 -7.53
CA PHE A 63 -12.56 -14.57 -6.17
C PHE A 63 -12.79 -16.08 -6.10
N GLU A 64 -12.61 -16.69 -4.94
CA GLU A 64 -12.89 -18.13 -4.75
C GLU A 64 -14.40 -18.42 -4.87
N ASP A 65 -15.26 -17.48 -4.48
CA ASP A 65 -16.70 -17.64 -4.60
C ASP A 65 -17.21 -17.02 -5.91
N PRO A 66 -17.82 -17.82 -6.82
CA PRO A 66 -18.34 -17.30 -8.08
C PRO A 66 -19.59 -16.43 -7.92
N THR A 67 -20.28 -16.50 -6.78
CA THR A 67 -21.41 -15.62 -6.46
C THR A 67 -20.93 -14.19 -6.24
N VAL A 68 -19.77 -14.01 -5.59
CA VAL A 68 -19.13 -12.70 -5.40
C VAL A 68 -18.70 -12.11 -6.74
N ASP A 69 -18.10 -12.91 -7.63
CA ASP A 69 -17.76 -12.44 -8.99
C ASP A 69 -19.02 -12.01 -9.78
N LYS A 70 -20.14 -12.74 -9.65
CA LYS A 70 -21.43 -12.37 -10.25
C LYS A 70 -21.96 -11.05 -9.69
N GLU A 71 -21.96 -10.89 -8.37
CA GLU A 71 -22.42 -9.68 -7.68
C GLU A 71 -21.58 -8.46 -8.06
N VAL A 72 -20.24 -8.58 -8.04
CA VAL A 72 -19.33 -7.49 -8.41
C VAL A 72 -19.59 -7.04 -9.85
N GLU A 73 -19.85 -7.97 -10.75
CA GLU A 73 -20.17 -7.62 -12.14
C GLU A 73 -21.51 -6.92 -12.29
N ILE A 74 -22.54 -7.39 -11.57
CA ILE A 74 -23.85 -6.74 -11.54
C ILE A 74 -23.73 -5.34 -10.94
N ARG A 75 -23.05 -5.19 -9.81
CA ARG A 75 -22.81 -3.90 -9.15
C ARG A 75 -22.10 -2.91 -10.09
N LYS A 76 -21.07 -3.34 -10.83
CA LYS A 76 -20.41 -2.50 -11.85
C LYS A 76 -21.37 -2.01 -12.94
N LYS A 77 -22.30 -2.85 -13.39
CA LYS A 77 -23.31 -2.46 -14.39
C LYS A 77 -24.34 -1.50 -13.82
N VAL A 78 -24.80 -1.74 -12.60
CA VAL A 78 -25.78 -0.89 -11.91
C VAL A 78 -25.16 0.48 -11.64
N LEU A 79 -23.97 0.56 -11.04
CA LEU A 79 -23.27 1.83 -10.75
C LEU A 79 -22.93 2.65 -12.02
N LYS A 80 -22.81 2.01 -13.17
CA LYS A 80 -22.63 2.71 -14.45
C LYS A 80 -23.88 3.50 -14.87
N ILE A 81 -25.07 3.06 -14.45
CA ILE A 81 -26.35 3.71 -14.70
C ILE A 81 -26.72 4.62 -13.51
N TYR A 82 -26.56 4.13 -12.28
CA TYR A 82 -26.82 4.85 -11.04
C TYR A 82 -25.57 5.59 -10.57
N ASN A 83 -25.19 6.64 -11.30
CA ASN A 83 -23.96 7.40 -11.04
C ASN A 83 -24.19 8.78 -10.40
N LYS A 84 -25.22 8.92 -9.56
CA LYS A 84 -25.46 10.14 -8.76
C LYS A 84 -24.55 10.16 -7.54
N ARG A 85 -23.99 11.32 -7.22
CA ARG A 85 -23.13 11.53 -6.03
C ARG A 85 -23.93 12.18 -4.90
N GLU A 86 -23.37 12.17 -3.69
CA GLU A 86 -23.94 12.85 -2.53
C GLU A 86 -24.26 14.33 -2.84
N GLU A 87 -23.39 15.01 -3.60
CA GLU A 87 -23.56 16.40 -4.05
C GLU A 87 -24.81 16.63 -4.93
N ASP A 88 -25.33 15.59 -5.58
CA ASP A 88 -26.52 15.69 -6.44
C ASP A 88 -27.83 15.64 -5.64
N PHE A 89 -27.77 15.38 -4.32
CA PHE A 89 -28.92 15.29 -3.44
C PHE A 89 -29.01 16.47 -2.47
N PRO A 90 -30.23 16.93 -2.12
CA PRO A 90 -30.41 18.02 -1.16
C PRO A 90 -30.20 17.58 0.29
N SER A 91 -30.31 16.27 0.58
CA SER A 91 -30.15 15.73 1.93
C SER A 91 -29.39 14.40 1.95
N LEU A 92 -28.64 14.16 3.03
CA LEU A 92 -27.91 12.89 3.23
C LEU A 92 -28.87 11.70 3.35
N ARG A 93 -30.09 11.93 3.85
CA ARG A 93 -31.10 10.87 3.98
C ARG A 93 -31.53 10.35 2.60
N GLU A 94 -31.84 11.25 1.67
CA GLU A 94 -32.19 10.87 0.29
C GLU A 94 -31.04 10.15 -0.42
N TYR A 95 -29.79 10.56 -0.15
CA TYR A 95 -28.63 9.85 -0.69
C TYR A 95 -28.52 8.43 -0.15
N ASN A 96 -28.73 8.23 1.16
CA ASN A 96 -28.71 6.89 1.76
C ASN A 96 -29.86 6.02 1.28
N ASP A 97 -31.07 6.57 1.15
CA ASP A 97 -32.23 5.87 0.60
C ASP A 97 -31.96 5.44 -0.86
N PHE A 98 -31.30 6.31 -1.66
CA PHE A 98 -30.86 5.98 -3.01
C PHE A 98 -29.80 4.86 -3.05
N LEU A 99 -28.85 4.83 -2.11
CA LEU A 99 -27.86 3.75 -2.01
C LEU A 99 -28.52 2.42 -1.64
N GLU A 100 -29.52 2.44 -0.75
CA GLU A 100 -30.30 1.25 -0.39
C GLU A 100 -31.09 0.72 -1.60
N GLU A 101 -31.74 1.59 -2.38
CA GLU A 101 -32.40 1.21 -3.64
C GLU A 101 -31.44 0.54 -4.64
N VAL A 102 -30.20 1.04 -4.73
CA VAL A 102 -29.16 0.44 -5.58
C VAL A 102 -28.79 -0.96 -5.09
N GLU A 103 -28.64 -1.17 -3.78
CA GLU A 103 -28.35 -2.49 -3.22
C GLU A 103 -29.53 -3.46 -3.35
N GLU A 104 -30.78 -2.99 -3.24
CA GLU A 104 -31.96 -3.80 -3.52
C GLU A 104 -31.96 -4.30 -4.98
N ILE A 105 -31.65 -3.42 -5.94
CA ILE A 105 -31.51 -3.78 -7.36
C ILE A 105 -30.40 -4.81 -7.57
N VAL A 106 -29.23 -4.62 -6.94
CA VAL A 106 -28.09 -5.56 -7.04
C VAL A 106 -28.45 -6.91 -6.45
N PHE A 107 -29.12 -6.93 -5.29
CA PHE A 107 -29.56 -8.15 -4.62
C PHE A 107 -30.57 -8.93 -5.46
N ASN A 108 -31.58 -8.24 -6.00
CA ASN A 108 -32.60 -8.85 -6.87
C ASN A 108 -31.98 -9.48 -8.12
N LEU A 109 -31.06 -8.76 -8.79
CA LEU A 109 -30.35 -9.27 -9.97
C LEU A 109 -29.40 -10.42 -9.65
N THR A 110 -28.76 -10.41 -8.47
CA THR A 110 -27.81 -11.45 -8.06
C THR A 110 -28.53 -12.77 -7.76
N ASN A 111 -29.65 -12.69 -7.04
CA ASN A 111 -30.45 -13.86 -6.64
C ASN A 111 -31.49 -14.30 -7.69
N ASN A 112 -31.59 -13.58 -8.80
CA ASN A 112 -32.59 -13.79 -9.85
C ASN A 112 -34.05 -13.65 -9.33
N VAL A 113 -34.25 -12.79 -8.33
CA VAL A 113 -35.58 -12.44 -7.81
C VAL A 113 -36.08 -11.22 -8.56
N ASP A 114 -37.31 -11.29 -9.07
CA ASP A 114 -37.98 -10.18 -9.76
C ASP A 114 -37.15 -9.49 -10.86
N LEU A 115 -36.55 -10.30 -11.75
CA LEU A 115 -35.65 -9.82 -12.80
C LEU A 115 -36.33 -8.85 -13.78
N ASP A 116 -37.60 -9.08 -14.12
CA ASP A 116 -38.29 -8.31 -15.15
C ASP A 116 -38.68 -6.93 -14.65
N ASN A 117 -39.19 -6.80 -13.42
CA ASN A 117 -39.49 -5.49 -12.85
C ASN A 117 -38.21 -4.71 -12.57
N THR A 118 -37.17 -5.38 -12.05
CA THR A 118 -35.88 -4.73 -11.78
C THR A 118 -35.25 -4.19 -13.08
N LYS A 119 -35.26 -4.97 -14.16
CA LYS A 119 -34.77 -4.50 -15.48
C LYS A 119 -35.61 -3.33 -16.02
N LYS A 120 -36.94 -3.40 -15.92
CA LYS A 120 -37.82 -2.29 -16.35
C LYS A 120 -37.54 -1.02 -15.54
N LYS A 121 -37.39 -1.13 -14.22
CA LYS A 121 -37.02 0.01 -13.35
C LYS A 121 -35.69 0.62 -13.80
N MET A 122 -34.67 -0.20 -14.06
CA MET A 122 -33.38 0.27 -14.57
C MET A 122 -33.47 0.96 -15.94
N GLU A 123 -34.26 0.41 -16.87
CA GLU A 123 -34.47 0.99 -18.20
C GLU A 123 -35.20 2.33 -18.14
N MET A 124 -36.24 2.44 -17.31
CA MET A 124 -36.96 3.68 -17.06
C MET A 124 -36.01 4.75 -16.47
N TYR A 125 -35.28 4.38 -15.43
CA TYR A 125 -34.31 5.27 -14.80
C TYR A 125 -33.25 5.76 -15.79
N GLN A 126 -32.73 4.85 -16.63
CA GLN A 126 -31.76 5.19 -17.66
C GLN A 126 -32.31 6.16 -18.70
N LYS A 127 -33.59 6.02 -19.08
CA LYS A 127 -34.25 6.90 -20.04
C LYS A 127 -34.51 8.29 -19.47
N GLU A 128 -34.96 8.36 -18.22
CA GLU A 128 -35.28 9.62 -17.53
C GLU A 128 -34.03 10.42 -17.15
N ASN A 129 -32.96 9.75 -16.73
CA ASN A 129 -31.73 10.38 -16.23
C ASN A 129 -30.59 10.39 -17.25
N LYS A 130 -30.86 10.15 -18.54
CA LYS A 130 -29.82 9.97 -19.57
C LYS A 130 -28.78 11.09 -19.61
N ASP A 131 -29.23 12.34 -19.52
CA ASP A 131 -28.36 13.52 -19.58
C ASP A 131 -27.51 13.67 -18.32
N VAL A 132 -28.10 13.41 -17.15
CA VAL A 132 -27.40 13.40 -15.85
C VAL A 132 -26.33 12.32 -15.84
N ILE A 133 -26.67 11.12 -16.31
CA ILE A 133 -25.75 9.99 -16.41
C ILE A 133 -24.56 10.35 -17.31
N GLN A 134 -24.82 10.95 -18.47
CA GLN A 134 -23.76 11.34 -19.40
C GLN A 134 -22.85 12.42 -18.80
N LYS A 135 -23.41 13.43 -18.13
CA LYS A 135 -22.64 14.48 -17.45
C LYS A 135 -21.75 13.92 -16.34
N ASN A 136 -22.29 13.04 -15.49
CA ASN A 136 -21.54 12.43 -14.40
C ASN A 136 -20.46 11.46 -14.92
N LYS A 137 -20.71 10.78 -16.04
CA LYS A 137 -19.69 9.96 -16.71
C LYS A 137 -18.52 10.81 -17.21
N LEU A 138 -18.78 11.97 -17.81
CA LEU A 138 -17.73 12.88 -18.27
C LEU A 138 -16.90 13.43 -17.10
N LYS A 139 -17.53 13.76 -15.97
CA LYS A 139 -16.82 14.16 -14.75
C LYS A 139 -15.89 13.05 -14.26
N LEU A 140 -16.39 11.82 -14.14
CA LEU A 140 -15.59 10.68 -13.69
C LEU A 140 -14.39 10.41 -14.62
N THR A 141 -14.57 10.52 -15.94
CA THR A 141 -13.47 10.35 -16.89
C THR A 141 -12.40 11.42 -16.72
N ARG A 142 -12.77 12.68 -16.52
CA ARG A 142 -11.80 13.77 -16.28
C ARG A 142 -11.03 13.58 -14.98
N GLU A 143 -11.72 13.25 -13.89
CA GLU A 143 -11.08 12.98 -12.60
C GLU A 143 -10.11 11.80 -12.67
N GLN A 144 -10.45 10.77 -13.45
CA GLN A 144 -9.57 9.63 -13.69
C GLN A 144 -8.32 10.03 -14.50
N GLU A 145 -8.48 10.84 -15.55
CA GLU A 145 -7.37 11.36 -16.36
C GLU A 145 -6.43 12.25 -15.50
N GLU A 146 -6.99 13.15 -14.69
CA GLU A 146 -6.22 14.01 -13.77
C GLU A 146 -5.43 13.18 -12.74
N LEU A 147 -6.04 12.12 -12.20
CA LEU A 147 -5.36 11.22 -11.26
C LEU A 147 -4.23 10.45 -11.94
N GLU A 148 -4.44 9.96 -13.17
CA GLU A 148 -3.41 9.26 -13.94
C GLU A 148 -2.23 10.18 -14.28
N GLU A 149 -2.50 11.44 -14.67
CA GLU A 149 -1.46 12.44 -14.90
C GLU A 149 -0.67 12.74 -13.62
N ALA A 150 -1.34 12.90 -12.48
CA ALA A 150 -0.67 13.14 -11.19
C ALA A 150 0.24 11.97 -10.79
N LEU A 151 -0.21 10.73 -10.99
CA LEU A 151 0.58 9.52 -10.73
C LEU A 151 1.80 9.43 -11.67
N GLU A 152 1.65 9.85 -12.92
CA GLU A 152 2.75 9.86 -13.89
C GLU A 152 3.82 10.89 -13.53
N VAL A 153 3.42 12.10 -13.14
CA VAL A 153 4.34 13.13 -12.61
C VAL A 153 5.09 12.59 -11.39
N GLU A 154 4.38 11.96 -10.44
CA GLU A 154 5.00 11.37 -9.25
C GLU A 154 6.02 10.26 -9.63
N ARG A 155 5.71 9.44 -10.64
CA ARG A 155 6.63 8.41 -11.14
C ARG A 155 7.90 9.03 -11.73
N GLN A 156 7.74 10.07 -12.54
CA GLN A 156 8.84 10.76 -13.21
C GLN A 156 9.75 11.47 -12.21
N GLU A 157 9.18 12.17 -11.22
CA GLU A 157 9.95 12.81 -10.16
C GLU A 157 10.76 11.78 -9.36
N ASN A 158 10.15 10.63 -9.02
CA ASN A 158 10.82 9.54 -8.32
C ASN A 158 11.95 8.92 -9.16
N GLU A 159 11.74 8.73 -10.46
CA GLU A 159 12.77 8.23 -11.37
C GLU A 159 13.94 9.21 -11.51
N GLN A 160 13.65 10.49 -11.72
CA GLN A 160 14.66 11.54 -11.77
C GLN A 160 15.47 11.59 -10.47
N ARG A 161 14.81 11.45 -9.31
CA ARG A 161 15.48 11.38 -8.01
C ARG A 161 16.42 10.20 -7.91
N ARG A 162 15.99 9.01 -8.35
CA ARG A 162 16.84 7.79 -8.38
C ARG A 162 18.06 7.99 -9.28
N LEU A 163 17.86 8.50 -10.50
CA LEU A 163 18.94 8.78 -11.45
C LEU A 163 19.92 9.82 -10.92
N PHE A 164 19.42 10.84 -10.23
CA PHE A 164 20.26 11.87 -9.62
C PHE A 164 21.17 11.29 -8.53
N ILE A 165 20.62 10.47 -7.63
CA ILE A 165 21.38 9.79 -6.58
C ILE A 165 22.45 8.88 -7.20
N GLN A 166 22.10 8.08 -8.21
CA GLN A 166 23.06 7.22 -8.90
C GLN A 166 24.20 8.01 -9.55
N LYS A 167 23.89 9.13 -10.22
CA LYS A 167 24.92 10.01 -10.81
C LYS A 167 25.82 10.61 -9.74
N GLU A 168 25.25 11.03 -8.62
CA GLU A 168 26.00 11.60 -7.50
C GLU A 168 26.94 10.56 -6.87
N GLU A 169 26.46 9.33 -6.63
CA GLU A 169 27.29 8.21 -6.16
C GLU A 169 28.41 7.87 -7.14
N GLN A 170 28.14 7.83 -8.44
CA GLN A 170 29.16 7.59 -9.47
C GLN A 170 30.22 8.70 -9.48
N LEU A 171 29.81 9.96 -9.41
CA LEU A 171 30.74 11.09 -9.34
C LEU A 171 31.60 11.02 -8.07
N GLN A 172 31.01 10.68 -6.92
CA GLN A 172 31.75 10.48 -5.67
C GLN A 172 32.78 9.35 -5.80
N GLN A 173 32.42 8.23 -6.41
CA GLN A 173 33.35 7.12 -6.64
C GLN A 173 34.50 7.51 -7.57
N ILE A 174 34.21 8.21 -8.68
CA ILE A 174 35.23 8.69 -9.63
C ILE A 174 36.18 9.67 -8.93
N LEU A 175 35.64 10.59 -8.13
CA LEU A 175 36.44 11.58 -7.41
C LEU A 175 37.33 10.93 -6.34
N LYS A 176 36.80 9.97 -5.57
CA LYS A 176 37.59 9.17 -4.61
C LYS A 176 38.71 8.38 -5.31
N ARG A 177 38.45 7.79 -6.48
CA ARG A 177 39.47 7.09 -7.28
C ARG A 177 40.55 8.03 -7.80
N LYS A 178 40.18 9.19 -8.34
CA LYS A 178 41.14 10.20 -8.82
C LYS A 178 42.02 10.74 -7.70
N ASN A 179 41.46 11.03 -6.54
CA ASN A 179 42.24 11.50 -5.39
C ASN A 179 43.24 10.43 -4.92
N LYS A 180 42.80 9.16 -4.84
CA LYS A 180 43.68 8.03 -4.52
C LYS A 180 44.81 7.86 -5.54
N GLN A 181 44.52 8.00 -6.84
CA GLN A 181 45.54 7.92 -7.89
C GLN A 181 46.55 9.06 -7.77
N ALA A 182 46.09 10.30 -7.64
CA ALA A 182 46.98 11.45 -7.47
C ALA A 182 47.90 11.31 -6.25
N PHE A 183 47.41 10.72 -5.15
CA PHE A 183 48.23 10.42 -3.98
C PHE A 183 49.32 9.37 -4.26
N LEU A 184 49.00 8.32 -5.03
CA LEU A 184 49.98 7.32 -5.43
C LEU A 184 51.07 7.92 -6.32
N ASP A 185 50.68 8.76 -7.29
CA ASP A 185 51.63 9.44 -8.19
C ASP A 185 52.53 10.44 -7.42
N GLU A 186 51.99 11.13 -6.42
CA GLU A 186 52.73 12.05 -5.53
C GLU A 186 53.74 11.29 -4.64
N LEU A 187 53.39 10.08 -4.17
CA LEU A 187 54.31 9.19 -3.46
C LEU A 187 55.43 8.63 -4.35
N GLU A 188 55.16 8.41 -5.64
CA GLU A 188 56.15 7.89 -6.59
C GLU A 188 57.14 8.97 -7.05
N SER A 189 56.68 10.20 -7.21
CA SER A 189 57.45 11.30 -7.82
C SER A 189 58.11 12.27 -6.84
N SER A 190 57.77 12.24 -5.55
CA SER A 190 58.29 13.20 -4.56
C SER A 190 59.16 12.56 -3.48
N ASP A 191 60.23 13.25 -3.09
CA ASP A 191 61.16 12.82 -2.03
C ASP A 191 60.81 13.38 -0.64
N LEU A 192 59.56 13.80 -0.44
CA LEU A 192 59.11 14.37 0.84
C LEU A 192 58.94 13.29 1.92
N PRO A 193 59.03 13.66 3.21
CA PRO A 193 58.77 12.73 4.30
C PRO A 193 57.35 12.16 4.20
N VAL A 194 57.24 10.84 4.16
CA VAL A 194 55.97 10.09 3.99
C VAL A 194 54.88 10.54 4.97
N ALA A 195 55.25 10.88 6.20
CA ALA A 195 54.33 11.35 7.24
C ALA A 195 53.63 12.68 6.88
N LEU A 196 54.31 13.59 6.18
CA LEU A 196 53.74 14.88 5.75
C LEU A 196 52.77 14.70 4.57
N LEU A 197 53.10 13.85 3.61
CA LEU A 197 52.22 13.55 2.46
C LEU A 197 50.91 12.87 2.92
N LEU A 198 51.01 11.94 3.88
CA LEU A 198 49.84 11.30 4.49
C LEU A 198 48.93 12.30 5.21
N ALA A 199 49.51 13.29 5.90
CA ALA A 199 48.74 14.35 6.56
C ALA A 199 47.99 15.22 5.53
N GLN A 200 48.69 15.67 4.48
CA GLN A 200 48.08 16.47 3.41
C GLN A 200 46.97 15.72 2.65
N HIS A 201 47.15 14.44 2.39
CA HIS A 201 46.11 13.63 1.75
C HIS A 201 44.89 13.44 2.64
N LYS A 202 45.08 13.21 3.96
CA LYS A 202 43.97 13.15 4.92
C LYS A 202 43.18 14.46 4.89
N ASP A 203 43.85 15.60 4.93
CA ASP A 203 43.20 16.92 4.88
C ASP A 203 42.39 17.11 3.60
N ARG A 204 42.97 16.77 2.43
CA ARG A 204 42.28 16.80 1.12
C ARG A 204 41.06 15.88 1.09
N SER A 205 41.16 14.66 1.64
CA SER A 205 40.03 13.72 1.73
C SER A 205 38.89 14.26 2.59
N THR A 206 39.18 14.83 3.77
CA THR A 206 38.14 15.45 4.62
C THR A 206 37.50 16.67 3.95
N GLN A 207 38.27 17.51 3.26
CA GLN A 207 37.71 18.66 2.53
C GLN A 207 36.78 18.22 1.38
N LEU A 208 37.13 17.13 0.68
CA LEU A 208 36.29 16.54 -0.36
C LEU A 208 34.98 15.99 0.18
N GLU A 209 35.01 15.29 1.32
CA GLU A 209 33.80 14.76 1.97
C GLU A 209 32.90 15.90 2.49
N MET A 210 33.47 16.94 3.10
CA MET A 210 32.71 18.12 3.55
C MET A 210 32.07 18.92 2.41
N GLN A 211 32.67 18.93 1.21
CA GLN A 211 32.08 19.60 0.04
C GLN A 211 30.93 18.79 -0.58
N LEU A 212 30.95 17.46 -0.43
CA LEU A 212 29.92 16.55 -0.93
C LEU A 212 28.70 16.47 0.01
N GLU A 213 28.89 16.65 1.31
CA GLU A 213 27.82 16.61 2.33
C GLU A 213 26.96 17.87 2.43
N LYS A 214 27.21 18.92 1.63
CA LYS A 214 26.37 20.12 1.68
C LYS A 214 24.90 19.75 1.40
N PRO A 215 23.99 19.92 2.37
CA PRO A 215 22.62 19.46 2.23
C PRO A 215 21.94 20.28 1.14
N LYS A 216 21.58 19.62 0.03
CA LYS A 216 20.68 20.21 -0.97
C LYS A 216 19.29 20.34 -0.32
N PRO A 217 18.53 21.41 -0.61
CA PRO A 217 17.18 21.55 -0.07
C PRO A 217 16.35 20.35 -0.51
N ILE A 218 16.06 19.47 0.44
CA ILE A 218 15.16 18.33 0.26
C ILE A 218 13.78 18.94 0.12
N LYS A 219 13.31 19.11 -1.12
CA LYS A 219 11.91 19.48 -1.35
C LYS A 219 11.05 18.38 -0.72
N PRO A 220 10.04 18.74 0.10
CA PRO A 220 9.17 17.75 0.72
C PRO A 220 8.49 16.92 -0.38
N VAL A 221 8.45 15.60 -0.18
CA VAL A 221 7.79 14.67 -1.10
C VAL A 221 6.28 14.95 -1.00
N THR A 222 5.71 15.54 -2.03
CA THR A 222 4.26 15.75 -2.11
C THR A 222 3.64 14.51 -2.71
N PHE A 223 2.96 13.71 -1.87
CA PHE A 223 2.28 12.51 -2.32
C PHE A 223 0.90 12.86 -2.90
N SER A 224 0.48 12.13 -3.93
CA SER A 224 -0.76 12.34 -4.69
C SER A 224 -2.05 12.27 -3.85
N THR A 225 -2.04 11.71 -2.64
CA THR A 225 -3.20 11.75 -1.71
C THR A 225 -3.33 13.03 -0.89
N GLY A 226 -2.53 14.06 -1.16
CA GLY A 226 -2.62 15.35 -0.45
C GLY A 226 -2.13 15.33 1.00
N ILE A 227 -1.67 14.17 1.49
CA ILE A 227 -1.04 14.04 2.80
C ILE A 227 0.38 14.60 2.70
N LYS A 228 0.54 15.87 3.06
CA LYS A 228 1.85 16.45 3.35
C LYS A 228 2.38 15.73 4.59
N MET A 229 3.34 14.83 4.43
CA MET A 229 4.16 14.43 5.59
C MET A 229 4.92 15.66 6.04
N VAL A 230 4.35 16.36 7.03
CA VAL A 230 5.03 17.43 7.74
C VAL A 230 6.28 16.81 8.34
N SER A 231 7.40 17.41 7.98
CA SER A 231 8.75 17.09 8.40
C SER A 231 8.88 17.08 9.92
N CYS A 232 8.48 15.99 10.59
CA CYS A 232 8.74 15.78 12.00
C CYS A 232 10.23 15.51 12.28
N ILE A 233 11.03 15.28 11.23
CA ILE A 233 12.48 15.05 11.34
C ILE A 233 13.24 16.38 11.49
N LEU A 234 12.65 17.53 11.10
CA LEU A 234 13.33 18.84 11.16
C LEU A 234 13.11 19.65 12.45
N ILE A 235 12.25 19.22 13.38
CA ILE A 235 12.06 19.95 14.65
C ILE A 235 13.05 19.47 15.74
N LEU A 236 13.71 18.32 15.55
CA LEU A 236 14.62 17.74 16.55
C LEU A 236 16.09 18.21 16.43
N SER A 237 16.42 19.07 15.46
CA SER A 237 17.79 19.55 15.29
C SER A 237 18.08 20.94 15.89
N GLU A 238 17.09 21.64 16.44
CA GLU A 238 17.28 23.03 16.93
C GLU A 238 16.80 23.32 18.36
N LEU A 239 16.41 22.32 19.17
CA LEU A 239 16.01 22.55 20.57
C LEU A 239 16.99 21.92 21.58
N PRO A 240 17.33 22.61 22.68
CA PRO A 240 18.25 22.12 23.70
C PRO A 240 17.73 20.81 24.33
N GLN A 241 18.67 19.92 24.67
CA GLN A 241 18.46 18.51 25.05
C GLN A 241 17.45 18.27 26.20
N SER A 242 17.04 19.30 26.95
CA SER A 242 16.04 19.22 28.01
C SER A 242 14.58 19.15 27.52
N GLU A 243 14.26 19.61 26.32
CA GLU A 243 12.86 19.64 25.81
C GLU A 243 12.49 18.41 24.94
N ILE A 244 13.49 17.68 24.45
CA ILE A 244 13.30 16.46 23.65
C ILE A 244 12.69 15.32 24.48
N CYS A 245 13.01 15.25 25.78
CA CYS A 245 12.38 14.27 26.68
C CYS A 245 10.89 14.56 26.94
N VAL A 246 10.46 15.82 26.91
CA VAL A 246 9.06 16.21 27.19
C VAL A 246 8.16 15.86 26.01
N THR A 247 8.62 16.08 24.79
CA THR A 247 7.84 15.79 23.57
C THR A 247 7.71 14.30 23.31
N ILE A 248 8.75 13.49 23.54
CA ILE A 248 8.67 12.02 23.42
C ILE A 248 7.75 11.43 24.48
N THR A 249 7.73 11.96 25.70
CA THR A 249 6.82 11.49 26.76
C THR A 249 5.36 11.86 26.52
N GLU A 250 5.08 13.01 25.89
CA GLU A 250 3.72 13.37 25.46
C GLU A 250 3.22 12.53 24.27
N VAL A 251 4.09 12.26 23.30
CA VAL A 251 3.77 11.36 22.18
C VAL A 251 3.50 9.93 22.68
N LYS A 252 4.30 9.44 23.64
CA LYS A 252 4.09 8.14 24.27
C LYS A 252 2.76 8.08 25.04
N LYS A 253 2.37 9.16 25.75
CA LYS A 253 1.07 9.28 26.42
C LYS A 253 -0.11 9.28 25.43
N LYS A 254 0.00 9.98 24.31
CA LYS A 254 -1.03 9.99 23.24
C LYS A 254 -1.16 8.63 22.54
N VAL A 255 -0.05 7.97 22.23
CA VAL A 255 -0.07 6.63 21.63
C VAL A 255 -0.68 5.61 22.59
N LEU A 256 -0.33 5.68 23.89
CA LEU A 256 -0.93 4.82 24.93
C LEU A 256 -2.42 5.11 25.14
N SER A 257 -2.89 6.37 25.05
CA SER A 257 -4.33 6.66 25.17
C SER A 257 -5.12 6.15 23.97
N VAL A 258 -4.57 6.22 22.76
CA VAL A 258 -5.19 5.70 21.53
C VAL A 258 -5.22 4.17 21.57
N LEU A 259 -4.15 3.51 22.03
CA LEU A 259 -4.13 2.05 22.20
C LEU A 259 -5.07 1.57 23.32
N GLY A 260 -5.22 2.35 24.39
CA GLY A 260 -6.18 2.11 25.47
C GLY A 260 -7.63 2.20 24.98
N GLN A 261 -7.96 3.23 24.20
CA GLN A 261 -9.30 3.40 23.61
C GLN A 261 -9.63 2.28 22.60
N TYR A 262 -8.65 1.82 21.82
CA TYR A 262 -8.85 0.72 20.87
C TYR A 262 -9.13 -0.62 21.57
N SER A 263 -8.49 -0.86 22.71
CA SER A 263 -8.64 -2.09 23.51
C SER A 263 -9.98 -2.13 24.26
N ILE A 264 -10.55 -0.97 24.59
CA ILE A 264 -11.87 -0.84 25.23
C ILE A 264 -13.01 -1.03 24.21
N LEU A 265 -12.83 -0.57 22.96
CA LEU A 265 -13.85 -0.67 21.90
C LEU A 265 -13.90 -2.03 21.19
N PHE A 266 -12.83 -2.84 21.22
CA PHE A 266 -12.77 -4.13 20.52
C PHE A 266 -11.99 -5.22 21.30
N PRO A 267 -12.62 -5.91 22.28
CA PRO A 267 -11.94 -6.87 23.15
C PRO A 267 -11.59 -8.23 22.51
N HIS A 268 -12.02 -8.50 21.26
CA HIS A 268 -11.87 -9.81 20.60
C HIS A 268 -11.20 -9.79 19.22
N ARG A 269 -10.43 -8.75 18.87
CA ARG A 269 -9.59 -8.76 17.64
C ARG A 269 -8.10 -8.75 17.98
N PRO A 270 -7.27 -9.64 17.40
CA PRO A 270 -5.82 -9.56 17.54
C PRO A 270 -5.27 -8.33 16.81
N PHE A 271 -4.31 -7.64 17.44
CA PHE A 271 -3.59 -6.50 16.84
C PHE A 271 -2.86 -6.94 15.56
N ARG A 272 -3.04 -6.20 14.45
CA ARG A 272 -2.28 -6.45 13.20
C ARG A 272 -0.77 -6.24 13.45
N SER A 273 0.06 -7.17 12.97
CA SER A 273 1.52 -7.20 13.17
C SER A 273 2.25 -5.90 12.80
N SER A 274 1.72 -5.13 11.85
CA SER A 274 2.27 -3.85 11.42
C SER A 274 2.25 -2.76 12.50
N PHE A 275 1.29 -2.79 13.43
CA PHE A 275 1.21 -1.82 14.53
C PHE A 275 2.18 -2.16 15.68
N VAL A 276 2.40 -3.46 15.92
CA VAL A 276 3.39 -3.94 16.89
C VAL A 276 4.79 -3.56 16.43
N ASN A 277 5.08 -3.71 15.13
CA ASN A 277 6.37 -3.35 14.54
C ASN A 277 6.69 -1.86 14.62
N LEU A 278 5.68 -0.97 14.54
CA LEU A 278 5.90 0.47 14.70
C LEU A 278 6.16 0.83 16.18
N ALA A 279 5.43 0.19 17.10
CA ALA A 279 5.63 0.39 18.54
C ALA A 279 6.97 -0.15 19.03
N THR A 280 7.43 -1.31 18.55
CA THR A 280 8.76 -1.86 18.88
C THR A 280 9.88 -1.04 18.25
N TYR A 281 9.74 -0.59 17.00
CA TYR A 281 10.74 0.27 16.36
C TYR A 281 10.94 1.62 17.09
N ILE A 282 9.85 2.21 17.60
CA ILE A 282 9.90 3.42 18.43
C ILE A 282 10.55 3.12 19.80
N TRP A 283 10.34 1.92 20.36
CA TRP A 283 10.88 1.54 21.66
C TRP A 283 12.38 1.20 21.60
N ASP A 284 12.81 0.53 20.52
CA ASP A 284 14.22 0.20 20.27
C ASP A 284 15.07 1.46 19.99
N HIS A 285 14.52 2.43 19.23
CA HIS A 285 15.21 3.70 18.99
C HIS A 285 15.26 4.63 20.22
N ALA A 286 14.28 4.54 21.13
CA ALA A 286 14.32 5.28 22.40
C ALA A 286 15.37 4.71 23.39
N CYS A 287 15.67 3.41 23.29
CA CYS A 287 16.61 2.74 24.20
C CYS A 287 18.09 3.09 23.89
N CYS A 288 18.43 3.32 22.61
CA CYS A 288 19.81 3.67 22.20
C CYS A 288 20.30 5.01 22.76
N CYS A 289 19.41 5.98 23.02
CA CYS A 289 19.79 7.24 23.68
C CYS A 289 19.93 7.11 25.21
N CYS A 290 19.34 6.07 25.83
CA CYS A 290 19.28 5.96 27.29
C CYS A 290 20.47 5.19 27.89
N SER A 291 21.15 4.35 27.10
CA SER A 291 22.29 3.55 27.56
C SER A 291 23.54 4.38 27.92
N PHE A 292 23.63 5.64 27.50
CA PHE A 292 24.76 6.51 27.83
C PHE A 292 24.55 7.32 29.13
N LEU A 293 23.34 7.33 29.70
CA LEU A 293 22.96 8.16 30.85
C LEU A 293 22.73 7.38 32.15
N LEU A 294 22.77 6.04 32.13
CA LEU A 294 22.48 5.19 33.30
C LEU A 294 23.71 4.75 34.12
N SER A 295 24.87 5.40 33.95
CA SER A 295 26.07 5.12 34.76
C SER A 295 26.24 6.01 35.99
N ASN A 296 25.31 6.92 36.31
CA ASN A 296 25.53 7.90 37.40
C ASN A 296 24.27 8.34 38.18
N ILE A 297 23.39 7.44 38.61
CA ILE A 297 22.36 7.80 39.61
C ILE A 297 22.15 6.64 40.62
N PRO A 298 22.20 6.90 41.94
CA PRO A 298 22.09 5.87 42.97
C PRO A 298 20.65 5.36 43.12
N PHE A 299 20.53 4.05 43.32
CA PHE A 299 19.29 3.35 43.64
C PHE A 299 18.65 3.87 44.94
N TYR A 300 17.42 4.39 44.84
CA TYR A 300 16.45 4.35 45.94
C TYR A 300 15.16 3.71 45.42
N GLY A 301 14.67 2.76 46.21
CA GLY A 301 13.73 1.73 45.78
C GLY A 301 12.27 2.13 45.64
N TYR A 302 11.50 1.09 45.32
CA TYR A 302 10.05 1.00 45.14
C TYR A 302 9.52 1.41 43.76
N THR A 303 9.55 0.44 42.83
CA THR A 303 8.34 -0.23 42.32
C THR A 303 8.78 -1.43 41.47
N SER A 304 8.98 -2.57 42.12
CA SER A 304 9.09 -3.88 41.48
C SER A 304 7.68 -4.44 41.35
N PHE A 305 7.14 -4.50 40.13
CA PHE A 305 6.10 -5.44 39.69
C PHE A 305 5.89 -5.19 38.19
N PHE A 306 5.91 -6.24 37.36
CA PHE A 306 5.77 -6.27 35.88
C PHE A 306 7.03 -6.33 34.99
N ILE A 307 8.18 -6.77 35.50
CA ILE A 307 9.26 -7.27 34.63
C ILE A 307 9.75 -8.61 35.17
N HIS A 308 8.97 -9.67 34.99
CA HIS A 308 9.48 -11.03 35.25
C HIS A 308 8.83 -12.16 34.43
N SER A 309 8.17 -11.87 33.29
CA SER A 309 7.59 -12.96 32.48
C SER A 309 7.81 -12.88 30.96
N SER A 310 8.66 -11.98 30.46
CA SER A 310 8.89 -11.88 29.00
C SER A 310 10.34 -11.98 28.54
N VAL A 311 11.30 -12.25 29.44
CA VAL A 311 12.74 -12.31 29.09
C VAL A 311 13.26 -13.75 28.97
N GLU A 312 12.50 -14.77 29.38
CA GLU A 312 12.98 -16.17 29.37
C GLU A 312 12.60 -17.01 28.13
N ARG A 313 12.11 -16.40 27.03
CA ARG A 313 11.72 -17.17 25.83
C ARG A 313 12.34 -16.75 24.51
N HIS A 314 13.49 -16.06 24.53
CA HIS A 314 14.16 -15.63 23.30
C HIS A 314 15.68 -15.86 23.23
N LEU A 315 16.24 -16.71 24.11
CA LEU A 315 17.69 -17.00 24.12
C LEU A 315 18.14 -18.32 23.47
N ASP A 316 17.26 -19.07 22.80
CA ASP A 316 17.64 -20.38 22.21
C ASP A 316 17.67 -20.45 20.67
N LEU A 317 17.74 -19.33 19.95
CA LEU A 317 17.78 -19.33 18.47
C LEU A 317 18.94 -18.55 17.83
N CYS A 318 19.98 -18.22 18.60
CA CYS A 318 21.24 -17.69 18.08
C CYS A 318 22.42 -18.60 18.44
N PHE A 319 22.35 -19.87 18.05
CA PHE A 319 23.52 -20.67 17.76
C PHE A 319 23.20 -21.51 16.52
N VAL A 320 24.12 -21.48 15.55
CA VAL A 320 24.18 -22.26 14.30
C VAL A 320 23.72 -21.51 13.02
N PHE A 321 24.77 -21.13 12.27
CA PHE A 321 24.90 -20.59 10.91
C PHE A 321 24.75 -19.08 10.67
#